data_AF-A0A7K6Y082-F1
#
_entry.id   AF-A0A7K6Y082-F1
#
_cell.length_a   1.000
_cell.length_b   1.000
_cell.length_c   1.000
_cell.angle_alpha   90.00
_cell.angle_beta   90.00
_cell.angle_gamma   90.00
#
_symmetry.space_group_name_H-M   'P 1'
#
loop_
_entity.id
_entity.type
_entity.pdbx_description
1 polymer ?
#
loop_
_entity_poly.entity_id
_entity_poly.type
_entity_poly.pdbx_seq_one_letter_code
_entity_poly.pdbx_strand_id
1 'polypeptide(L)'
;RCVCYGLGRFGRCPAARYQLAFLLLLLDELRVPPARCALFDPAFSAREAAALRALGLCLLPENEEGKHGVEGAATLFYMVHCGKALYNNLLWSNWSPAALSKLVIIGNSFRGIEERLLSRILERDYSYIAKVLKGVEEVALPSHPRYLDTFNDTSVHWFPLDKLQELSPEVWDFVEEPMYQDCEDLEIIRKGEE
;
A
#
# COMPACT_ATOMS: atom_id res chain seq x y z
N ARG A 1 10.18 9.35 -2.63
CA ARG A 1 9.13 9.38 -3.68
C ARG A 1 7.82 8.94 -3.03
N CYS A 2 6.67 9.12 -3.68
CA CYS A 2 5.40 8.61 -3.18
C CYS A 2 4.66 7.85 -4.28
N VAL A 3 3.99 6.77 -3.91
CA VAL A 3 3.04 6.04 -4.76
C VAL A 3 1.76 5.86 -3.97
N CYS A 4 0.63 6.23 -4.54
CA CYS A 4 -0.68 6.11 -3.92
C CYS A 4 -1.53 5.12 -4.71
N TYR A 5 -2.10 4.13 -4.01
CA TYR A 5 -3.10 3.23 -4.57
C TYR A 5 -4.43 3.40 -3.83
N GLY A 6 -5.55 3.14 -4.50
CA GLY A 6 -6.83 2.93 -3.83
C GLY A 6 -7.45 4.17 -3.17
N LEU A 7 -7.18 5.37 -3.68
CA LEU A 7 -7.72 6.62 -3.12
C LEU A 7 -9.26 6.73 -3.23
N GLY A 8 -9.84 6.08 -4.23
CA GLY A 8 -11.26 6.07 -4.54
C GLY A 8 -11.80 7.36 -5.16
N ARG A 9 -13.13 7.40 -5.33
CA ARG A 9 -13.85 8.54 -5.93
C ARG A 9 -14.01 9.71 -4.96
N PHE A 10 -12.96 10.51 -4.78
CA PHE A 10 -12.97 11.68 -3.89
C PHE A 10 -13.99 12.76 -4.31
N GLY A 11 -14.43 12.84 -5.56
CA GLY A 11 -15.53 13.73 -5.95
C GLY A 11 -16.87 13.39 -5.27
N ARG A 12 -17.05 12.14 -4.82
CA ARG A 12 -18.31 11.63 -4.26
C ARG A 12 -18.20 11.07 -2.84
N CYS A 13 -17.01 10.62 -2.44
CA CYS A 13 -16.76 10.02 -1.14
C CYS A 13 -16.07 11.02 -0.19
N PRO A 14 -16.69 11.41 0.94
CA PRO A 14 -16.04 12.26 1.95
C PRO A 14 -14.74 11.66 2.50
N ALA A 15 -14.69 10.36 2.78
CA ALA A 15 -13.48 9.71 3.29
C ALA A 15 -12.31 9.80 2.30
N ALA A 16 -12.56 9.49 1.02
CA ALA A 16 -11.57 9.63 -0.06
C ALA A 16 -11.06 11.09 -0.20
N ARG A 17 -11.91 12.11 0.06
CA ARG A 17 -11.45 13.52 0.08
C ARG A 17 -10.51 13.80 1.24
N TYR A 18 -10.80 13.28 2.42
CA TYR A 18 -9.92 13.43 3.57
C TYR A 18 -8.60 12.67 3.36
N GLN A 19 -8.65 11.49 2.75
CA GLN A 19 -7.44 10.75 2.36
C GLN A 19 -6.61 11.53 1.34
N LEU A 20 -7.22 12.16 0.34
CA LEU A 20 -6.50 13.01 -0.62
C LEU A 20 -5.90 14.24 0.08
N ALA A 21 -6.66 14.89 0.95
CA ALA A 21 -6.17 16.04 1.71
C ALA A 21 -4.99 15.66 2.60
N PHE A 22 -5.05 14.51 3.28
CA PHE A 22 -3.95 14.01 4.09
C PHE A 22 -2.72 13.66 3.25
N LEU A 23 -2.89 13.00 2.11
CA LEU A 23 -1.80 12.74 1.16
C LEU A 23 -1.10 14.04 0.74
N LEU A 24 -1.86 15.07 0.35
CA LEU A 24 -1.28 16.36 -0.08
C LEU A 24 -0.51 17.05 1.05
N LEU A 25 -1.05 17.05 2.28
CA LEU A 25 -0.37 17.61 3.45
C LEU A 25 0.90 16.81 3.80
N LEU A 26 0.84 15.49 3.67
CA LEU A 26 1.97 14.61 3.92
C LEU A 26 3.09 14.83 2.90
N LEU A 27 2.76 15.03 1.63
CA LEU A 27 3.74 15.36 0.59
C LEU A 27 4.44 16.69 0.92
N ASP A 28 3.69 17.70 1.37
CA ASP A 28 4.24 19.00 1.77
C ASP A 28 5.18 18.87 2.98
N GLU A 29 4.73 18.20 4.04
CA GLU A 29 5.51 17.96 5.27
C GLU A 29 6.83 17.21 4.98
N LEU A 30 6.76 16.16 4.15
CA LEU A 30 7.92 15.37 3.74
C LEU A 30 8.74 16.03 2.62
N ARG A 31 8.33 17.20 2.14
CA ARG A 31 8.94 17.94 1.02
C ARG A 31 9.10 17.07 -0.22
N VAL A 32 8.11 16.22 -0.50
CA VAL A 32 8.03 15.43 -1.72
C VAL A 32 7.28 16.26 -2.76
N PRO A 33 7.93 16.68 -3.87
CA PRO A 33 7.24 17.41 -4.93
C PRO A 33 6.05 16.59 -5.46
N PRO A 34 4.89 17.20 -5.74
CA PRO A 34 3.72 16.49 -6.29
C PRO A 34 4.03 15.66 -7.53
N ALA A 35 4.93 16.14 -8.40
CA ALA A 35 5.38 15.43 -9.60
C ALA A 35 6.15 14.12 -9.30
N ARG A 36 6.57 13.90 -8.05
CA ARG A 36 7.19 12.65 -7.56
C ARG A 36 6.22 11.79 -6.75
N CYS A 37 4.92 12.10 -6.80
CA CYS A 37 3.83 11.28 -6.30
C CYS A 37 3.07 10.68 -7.47
N ALA A 38 3.20 9.37 -7.66
CA ALA A 38 2.41 8.60 -8.61
C ALA A 38 1.10 8.15 -7.95
N LEU A 39 -0.02 8.12 -8.69
CA LEU A 39 -1.31 7.63 -8.20
C LEU A 39 -1.94 6.70 -9.20
N PHE A 40 -2.59 5.67 -8.68
CA PHE A 40 -3.48 4.82 -9.45
C PHE A 40 -4.71 4.42 -8.66
N ASP A 41 -5.87 4.58 -9.28
CA ASP A 41 -7.12 4.00 -8.82
C ASP A 41 -8.04 3.83 -10.04
N PRO A 42 -8.51 2.60 -10.34
CA PRO A 42 -9.39 2.36 -11.48
C PRO A 42 -10.76 3.06 -11.31
N ALA A 43 -11.14 3.44 -10.09
CA ALA A 43 -12.39 4.12 -9.82
C ALA A 43 -12.39 5.61 -10.23
N PHE A 44 -11.22 6.21 -10.53
CA PHE A 44 -11.14 7.62 -10.88
C PHE A 44 -11.98 7.97 -12.12
N SER A 45 -12.82 8.99 -11.99
CA SER A 45 -13.46 9.63 -13.14
C SER A 45 -12.49 10.52 -13.90
N ALA A 46 -12.80 10.85 -15.16
CA ALA A 46 -12.03 11.80 -15.96
C ALA A 46 -11.85 13.17 -15.27
N ARG A 47 -12.85 13.61 -14.49
CA ARG A 47 -12.79 14.88 -13.74
C ARG A 47 -11.81 14.80 -12.56
N GLU A 48 -11.84 13.70 -11.82
CA GLU A 48 -10.91 13.44 -10.72
C GLU A 48 -9.48 13.31 -11.24
N ALA A 49 -9.28 12.55 -12.31
CA ALA A 49 -8.00 12.44 -12.99
C ALA A 49 -7.46 13.80 -13.47
N ALA A 50 -8.32 14.67 -14.02
CA ALA A 50 -7.93 16.04 -14.40
C ALA A 50 -7.56 16.90 -13.17
N ALA A 51 -8.32 16.79 -12.08
CA ALA A 51 -8.03 17.52 -10.85
C ALA A 51 -6.70 17.09 -10.22
N LEU A 52 -6.40 15.80 -10.17
CA LEU A 52 -5.11 15.28 -9.67
C LEU A 52 -3.93 15.82 -10.49
N ARG A 53 -4.06 15.85 -11.83
CA ARG A 53 -3.04 16.45 -12.70
C ARG A 53 -2.89 17.96 -12.47
N ALA A 54 -3.99 18.67 -12.25
CA ALA A 54 -3.95 20.11 -11.94
C ALA A 54 -3.28 20.40 -10.58
N LEU A 55 -3.30 19.45 -9.65
CA LEU A 55 -2.55 19.50 -8.39
C LEU A 55 -1.05 19.12 -8.57
N GLY A 56 -0.61 18.84 -9.79
CA GLY A 56 0.77 18.48 -10.12
C GLY A 56 1.13 17.02 -9.82
N LEU A 57 0.15 16.19 -9.51
CA LEU A 57 0.36 14.77 -9.24
C LEU A 57 0.44 13.95 -10.54
N CYS A 58 1.17 12.83 -10.51
CA CYS A 58 1.36 11.97 -11.67
C CYS A 58 0.39 10.78 -11.62
N LEU A 59 -0.39 10.56 -12.67
CA LEU A 59 -1.22 9.34 -12.79
C LEU A 59 -0.43 8.24 -13.46
N LEU A 60 -0.43 7.04 -12.86
CA LEU A 60 0.12 5.86 -13.51
C LEU A 60 -0.75 5.50 -14.73
N PRO A 61 -0.13 5.09 -15.85
CA PRO A 61 -0.84 4.84 -17.11
C PRO A 61 -1.57 3.49 -17.12
N GLU A 62 -1.20 2.58 -16.22
CA GLU A 62 -1.71 1.22 -16.17
C GLU A 62 -1.88 0.72 -14.74
N ASN A 63 -2.72 -0.28 -14.58
CA ASN A 63 -2.86 -1.04 -13.35
C ASN A 63 -1.66 -1.97 -13.16
N GLU A 64 -0.78 -1.58 -12.26
CA GLU A 64 0.36 -2.38 -11.84
C GLU A 64 -0.04 -3.42 -10.78
N GLU A 65 -1.31 -3.48 -10.36
CA GLU A 65 -1.81 -4.40 -9.32
C GLU A 65 -1.02 -4.29 -8.00
N GLY A 66 -0.45 -3.11 -7.70
CA GLY A 66 0.39 -2.87 -6.54
C GLY A 66 1.84 -3.36 -6.66
N LYS A 67 2.27 -3.87 -7.82
CA LYS A 67 3.59 -4.47 -8.07
C LYS A 67 4.68 -3.42 -8.38
N HIS A 68 4.70 -2.32 -7.64
CA HIS A 68 5.60 -1.19 -7.93
C HIS A 68 6.91 -1.29 -7.15
N GLY A 69 8.03 -1.27 -7.88
CA GLY A 69 9.37 -1.35 -7.30
C GLY A 69 9.89 -0.02 -6.75
N VAL A 70 10.70 -0.06 -5.69
CA VAL A 70 11.31 1.15 -5.10
C VAL A 70 12.40 1.83 -5.95
N GLU A 71 12.84 1.21 -7.06
CA GLU A 71 13.87 1.72 -7.98
C GLU A 71 15.14 2.29 -7.30
N GLY A 72 15.53 1.70 -6.17
CA GLY A 72 16.72 2.10 -5.41
C GLY A 72 16.56 3.36 -4.55
N ALA A 73 15.42 4.04 -4.55
CA ALA A 73 15.16 5.24 -3.75
C ALA A 73 14.12 5.00 -2.64
N ALA A 74 14.25 5.73 -1.52
CA ALA A 74 13.27 5.69 -0.46
C ALA A 74 11.88 6.12 -0.98
N THR A 75 10.88 5.25 -0.78
CA THR A 75 9.56 5.39 -1.37
C THR A 75 8.47 5.11 -0.35
N LEU A 76 7.58 6.10 -0.21
CA LEU A 76 6.36 6.02 0.56
C LEU A 76 5.26 5.42 -0.30
N PHE A 77 4.58 4.41 0.21
CA PHE A 77 3.38 3.83 -0.37
C PHE A 77 2.18 4.22 0.48
N TYR A 78 1.28 5.02 -0.10
CA TYR A 78 0.04 5.46 0.54
C TYR A 78 -1.11 4.58 0.03
N MET A 79 -1.61 3.68 0.87
CA MET A 79 -2.49 2.59 0.47
C MET A 79 -3.69 2.44 1.42
N VAL A 80 -4.16 3.54 2.02
CA VAL A 80 -5.24 3.51 3.02
C VAL A 80 -6.48 2.78 2.47
N HIS A 81 -6.96 1.76 3.20
CA HIS A 81 -8.10 0.92 2.84
C HIS A 81 -7.94 0.10 1.54
N CYS A 82 -6.73 -0.02 0.99
CA CYS A 82 -6.47 -0.94 -0.11
C CYS A 82 -6.77 -2.39 0.27
N GLY A 83 -7.12 -3.21 -0.71
CA GLY A 83 -7.24 -4.65 -0.52
C GLY A 83 -5.90 -5.32 -0.20
N LYS A 84 -5.97 -6.44 0.53
CA LYS A 84 -4.80 -7.16 1.06
C LYS A 84 -3.85 -7.65 -0.03
N ALA A 85 -4.40 -7.99 -1.19
CA ALA A 85 -3.64 -8.40 -2.36
C ALA A 85 -2.65 -7.31 -2.84
N LEU A 86 -3.03 -6.03 -2.76
CA LEU A 86 -2.14 -4.93 -3.17
C LEU A 86 -0.89 -4.84 -2.27
N TYR A 87 -1.03 -5.03 -0.96
CA TYR A 87 0.12 -5.07 -0.04
C TYR A 87 1.00 -6.28 -0.30
N ASN A 88 0.37 -7.44 -0.50
CA ASN A 88 1.10 -8.69 -0.76
C ASN A 88 1.90 -8.60 -2.07
N ASN A 89 1.32 -8.04 -3.13
CA ASN A 89 1.99 -7.75 -4.41
C ASN A 89 3.11 -6.72 -4.28
N LEU A 90 2.89 -5.68 -3.46
CA LEU A 90 3.91 -4.66 -3.18
C LEU A 90 5.13 -5.28 -2.48
N LEU A 91 4.89 -6.14 -1.49
CA LEU A 91 5.95 -6.86 -0.79
C LEU A 91 6.69 -7.81 -1.74
N TRP A 92 5.97 -8.60 -2.55
CA TRP A 92 6.55 -9.50 -3.56
C TRP A 92 7.47 -8.75 -4.54
N SER A 93 6.99 -7.65 -5.13
CA SER A 93 7.77 -6.86 -6.11
C SER A 93 9.02 -6.21 -5.52
N ASN A 94 9.13 -6.16 -4.19
CA ASN A 94 10.26 -5.60 -3.46
C ASN A 94 10.92 -6.62 -2.52
N TRP A 95 10.81 -7.92 -2.77
CA TRP A 95 11.14 -8.99 -1.81
C TRP A 95 12.64 -9.24 -1.57
N SER A 96 13.33 -8.23 -1.05
CA SER A 96 14.69 -8.34 -0.55
C SER A 96 14.93 -7.39 0.62
N PRO A 97 15.87 -7.69 1.54
CA PRO A 97 16.19 -6.77 2.63
C PRO A 97 16.56 -5.36 2.13
N ALA A 98 17.31 -5.29 1.02
CA ALA A 98 17.77 -4.03 0.44
C ALA A 98 16.65 -3.18 -0.19
N ALA A 99 15.59 -3.82 -0.70
CA ALA A 99 14.45 -3.11 -1.29
C ALA A 99 13.41 -2.75 -0.21
N LEU A 100 13.02 -3.70 0.65
CA LEU A 100 12.05 -3.46 1.72
C LEU A 100 12.52 -2.38 2.70
N SER A 101 13.82 -2.32 3.02
CA SER A 101 14.38 -1.27 3.90
C SER A 101 14.27 0.16 3.35
N LYS A 102 13.89 0.32 2.08
CA LYS A 102 13.63 1.63 1.45
C LYS A 102 12.14 1.96 1.37
N LEU A 103 11.30 1.09 1.92
CA LEU A 103 9.85 1.15 1.80
C LEU A 103 9.23 1.63 3.11
N VAL A 104 8.31 2.58 3.00
CA VAL A 104 7.39 2.96 4.09
C VAL A 104 5.97 2.82 3.57
N ILE A 105 5.08 2.16 4.32
CA ILE A 105 3.67 2.00 3.96
C ILE A 105 2.80 2.77 4.94
N ILE A 106 1.92 3.64 4.45
CA ILE A 106 0.79 4.14 5.23
C ILE A 106 -0.46 3.45 4.69
N GLY A 107 -1.02 2.54 5.46
CA GLY A 107 -2.10 1.66 5.01
C GLY A 107 -2.62 0.80 6.14
N ASN A 108 -3.39 -0.24 5.80
CA ASN A 108 -4.04 -1.14 6.74
C ASN A 108 -3.02 -1.85 7.64
N SER A 109 -3.36 -2.00 8.91
CA SER A 109 -2.55 -2.72 9.90
C SER A 109 -2.24 -4.15 9.45
N PHE A 110 -0.95 -4.50 9.36
CA PHE A 110 -0.55 -5.88 9.09
C PHE A 110 -0.88 -6.80 10.26
N ARG A 111 -0.72 -6.31 11.50
CA ARG A 111 -1.21 -7.02 12.69
C ARG A 111 -2.72 -7.21 12.67
N GLY A 112 -3.47 -6.17 12.31
CA GLY A 112 -4.93 -6.26 12.17
C GLY A 112 -5.35 -7.21 11.05
N ILE A 113 -4.57 -7.35 9.98
CA ILE A 113 -4.78 -8.38 8.95
C ILE A 113 -4.52 -9.78 9.53
N GLU A 114 -3.43 -9.98 10.27
CA GLU A 114 -3.10 -11.25 10.92
C GLU A 114 -4.19 -11.69 11.90
N GLU A 115 -4.69 -10.77 12.73
CA GLU A 115 -5.71 -11.07 13.76
C GLU A 115 -7.08 -11.44 13.17
N ARG A 116 -7.44 -10.88 12.00
CA ARG A 116 -8.76 -11.08 11.39
C ARG A 116 -8.82 -12.27 10.42
N LEU A 117 -7.68 -12.71 9.88
CA LEU A 117 -7.62 -13.84 8.96
C LEU A 117 -7.27 -15.14 9.69
N LEU A 118 -7.82 -16.26 9.21
CA LEU A 118 -7.32 -17.57 9.63
C LEU A 118 -5.88 -17.73 9.16
N SER A 119 -4.98 -18.22 10.02
CA SER A 119 -3.54 -18.38 9.69
C SER A 119 -3.33 -19.14 8.39
N ARG A 120 -4.09 -20.20 8.14
CA ARG A 120 -4.04 -20.98 6.88
C ARG A 120 -4.37 -20.15 5.63
N ILE A 121 -5.24 -19.14 5.73
CA ILE A 121 -5.61 -18.27 4.62
C ILE A 121 -4.53 -17.21 4.43
N LEU A 122 -4.07 -16.60 5.53
CA LEU A 122 -2.97 -15.63 5.51
C LEU A 122 -1.70 -16.24 4.88
N GLU A 123 -1.30 -17.43 5.32
CA GLU A 123 -0.11 -18.11 4.80
C GLU A 123 -0.24 -18.56 3.35
N ARG A 124 -1.46 -18.93 2.91
CA ARG A 124 -1.72 -19.40 1.54
C ARG A 124 -1.85 -18.26 0.54
N ASP A 125 -2.68 -17.26 0.85
CA ASP A 125 -3.10 -16.22 -0.11
C ASP A 125 -2.28 -14.94 0.04
N TYR A 126 -1.78 -14.66 1.23
CA TYR A 126 -1.09 -13.42 1.59
C TYR A 126 0.28 -13.71 2.24
N SER A 127 0.99 -14.68 1.67
CA SER A 127 2.22 -15.26 2.19
C SER A 127 3.32 -14.23 2.45
N TYR A 128 3.41 -13.18 1.63
CA TYR A 128 4.39 -12.11 1.81
C TYR A 128 4.10 -11.25 3.05
N ILE A 129 2.81 -10.97 3.31
CA ILE A 129 2.39 -10.33 4.56
C ILE A 129 2.76 -11.25 5.72
N ALA A 130 2.36 -12.53 5.67
CA ALA A 130 2.64 -13.51 6.74
C ALA A 130 4.13 -13.59 7.10
N LYS A 131 4.99 -13.64 6.08
CA LYS A 131 6.44 -13.79 6.24
C LYS A 131 7.14 -12.54 6.76
N VAL A 132 6.61 -11.35 6.46
CA VAL A 132 7.25 -10.08 6.84
C VAL A 132 6.88 -9.60 8.24
N LEU A 133 5.90 -10.21 8.92
CA LEU A 133 5.37 -9.77 10.22
C LEU A 133 6.43 -9.58 11.32
N LYS A 134 7.49 -10.40 11.34
CA LYS A 134 8.61 -10.25 12.29
C LYS A 134 9.66 -9.23 11.83
N GLY A 135 9.71 -8.95 10.53
CA GLY A 135 10.64 -8.02 9.91
C GLY A 135 10.12 -6.58 9.76
N VAL A 136 8.83 -6.36 10.02
CA VAL A 136 8.17 -5.07 9.94
C VAL A 136 8.03 -4.43 11.32
N GLU A 137 8.19 -3.12 11.37
CA GLU A 137 7.72 -2.29 12.46
C GLU A 137 6.45 -1.59 12.05
N GLU A 138 5.51 -1.49 12.99
CA GLU A 138 4.19 -0.94 12.74
C GLU A 138 3.75 -0.04 13.89
N VAL A 139 3.28 1.16 13.56
CA VAL A 139 2.64 2.09 14.50
C VAL A 139 1.32 2.59 13.92
N ALA A 140 0.23 2.38 14.66
CA ALA A 140 -1.09 2.89 14.30
C ALA A 140 -1.10 4.43 14.26
N LEU A 141 -1.83 5.01 13.30
CA LEU A 141 -2.07 6.45 13.28
C LEU A 141 -2.87 6.88 14.52
N PRO A 142 -2.63 8.10 15.05
CA PRO A 142 -3.42 8.63 16.15
C PRO A 142 -4.91 8.66 15.79
N SER A 143 -5.75 8.16 16.69
CA SER A 143 -7.20 8.21 16.50
C SER A 143 -7.72 9.64 16.68
N HIS A 144 -8.68 10.02 15.86
CA HIS A 144 -9.36 11.30 15.97
C HIS A 144 -10.85 11.14 15.68
N PRO A 145 -11.77 11.61 16.56
CA PRO A 145 -13.21 11.37 16.42
C PRO A 145 -13.81 11.75 15.05
N ARG A 146 -13.28 12.81 14.42
CA ARG A 146 -13.70 13.27 13.09
C ARG A 146 -13.35 12.32 11.95
N TYR A 147 -12.30 11.51 12.11
CA TYR A 147 -11.71 10.72 11.03
C TYR A 147 -11.71 9.22 11.33
N LEU A 148 -12.52 8.78 12.29
CA LEU A 148 -12.60 7.37 12.71
C LEU A 148 -12.85 6.47 11.49
N ASP A 149 -13.84 6.76 10.66
CA ASP A 149 -14.17 5.90 9.50
C ASP A 149 -13.25 6.13 8.28
N THR A 150 -12.33 7.10 8.35
CA THR A 150 -11.44 7.45 7.23
C THR A 150 -10.06 6.81 7.37
N PHE A 151 -9.53 6.80 8.60
CA PHE A 151 -8.20 6.29 8.93
C PHE A 151 -8.24 5.23 10.03
N ASN A 152 -9.41 4.60 10.28
CA ASN A 152 -9.45 3.39 11.11
C ASN A 152 -8.48 2.36 10.56
N ASP A 153 -7.90 1.57 11.46
CA ASP A 153 -7.05 0.44 11.07
C ASP A 153 -5.86 0.84 10.18
N THR A 154 -5.49 2.13 10.17
CA THR A 154 -4.38 2.66 9.38
C THR A 154 -3.14 2.78 10.26
N SER A 155 -2.05 2.22 9.78
CA SER A 155 -0.74 2.21 10.41
C SER A 155 0.35 2.70 9.46
N VAL A 156 1.43 3.20 10.05
CA VAL A 156 2.71 3.42 9.37
C VAL A 156 3.56 2.17 9.56
N HIS A 157 4.03 1.61 8.46
CA HIS A 157 4.91 0.45 8.43
C HIS A 157 6.27 0.84 7.88
N TRP A 158 7.34 0.35 8.49
CA TRP A 158 8.69 0.42 7.94
C TRP A 158 9.43 -0.89 8.23
N PHE A 159 10.52 -1.13 7.52
CA PHE A 159 11.20 -2.43 7.55
C PHE A 159 12.67 -2.22 7.95
N PRO A 160 12.99 -2.22 9.26
CA PRO A 160 14.37 -2.05 9.72
C PRO A 160 15.28 -3.15 9.16
N LEU A 161 16.42 -2.76 8.60
CA LEU A 161 17.31 -3.71 7.92
C LEU A 161 17.82 -4.81 8.85
N ASP A 162 18.06 -4.48 10.12
CA ASP A 162 18.44 -5.40 11.19
C ASP A 162 17.36 -6.48 11.41
N LYS A 163 16.08 -6.08 11.54
CA LYS A 163 14.97 -7.03 11.67
C LYS A 163 14.78 -7.91 10.44
N LEU A 164 14.99 -7.37 9.25
CA LEU A 164 14.94 -8.17 8.01
C LEU A 164 16.06 -9.20 7.96
N GLN A 165 17.26 -8.86 8.45
CA GLN A 165 18.41 -9.77 8.50
C GLN A 165 18.26 -10.88 9.55
N GLU A 166 17.41 -10.67 10.57
CA GLU A 166 17.04 -11.70 11.56
C GLU A 166 16.02 -12.72 11.02
N LEU A 167 15.38 -12.45 9.88
CA LEU A 167 14.49 -13.43 9.24
C LEU A 167 15.28 -14.61 8.69
N SER A 168 14.66 -15.79 8.71
CA SER A 168 15.26 -17.01 8.17
C SER A 168 15.63 -16.84 6.70
N PRO A 169 16.79 -17.33 6.23
CA PRO A 169 17.19 -17.22 4.83
C PRO A 169 16.13 -17.74 3.84
N GLU A 170 15.42 -18.80 4.20
CA GLU A 170 14.38 -19.41 3.37
C GLU A 170 13.17 -18.48 3.13
N VAL A 171 13.01 -17.43 3.94
CA VAL A 171 11.99 -16.39 3.70
C VAL A 171 12.27 -15.68 2.38
N TRP A 172 13.54 -15.43 2.06
CA TRP A 172 13.97 -14.68 0.89
C TRP A 172 14.05 -15.54 -0.37
N ASP A 173 14.16 -16.86 -0.22
CA ASP A 173 14.09 -17.82 -1.32
C ASP A 173 12.68 -17.93 -1.93
N PHE A 174 11.66 -17.41 -1.24
CA PHE A 174 10.27 -17.39 -1.70
C PHE A 174 10.05 -16.28 -2.74
N VAL A 175 9.86 -16.65 -4.01
CA VAL A 175 9.85 -15.72 -5.16
C VAL A 175 8.60 -15.84 -6.04
N GLU A 176 7.72 -16.77 -5.71
CA GLU A 176 6.50 -17.06 -6.47
C GLU A 176 5.54 -15.88 -6.52
N GLU A 177 5.18 -15.45 -7.73
CA GLU A 177 4.20 -14.39 -7.91
C GLU A 177 2.82 -14.78 -7.33
N PRO A 178 2.18 -13.92 -6.53
CA PRO A 178 0.83 -14.17 -6.04
C PRO A 178 -0.21 -14.26 -7.17
N MET A 179 -0.92 -15.38 -7.29
CA MET A 179 -1.89 -15.65 -8.37
C MET A 179 -3.38 -15.61 -7.94
N TYR A 180 -3.65 -15.70 -6.63
CA TYR A 180 -4.99 -15.59 -6.02
C TYR A 180 -6.10 -16.43 -6.70
N GLN A 181 -5.84 -17.68 -7.09
CA GLN A 181 -6.80 -18.49 -7.87
C GLN A 181 -8.03 -18.93 -7.06
N ASP A 182 -7.88 -19.17 -5.75
CA ASP A 182 -8.92 -19.70 -4.86
C ASP A 182 -9.27 -18.72 -3.71
N CYS A 183 -9.25 -17.41 -4.01
CA CYS A 183 -9.54 -16.36 -3.04
C CYS A 183 -10.97 -15.82 -3.25
N GLU A 184 -11.90 -16.21 -2.38
CA GLU A 184 -13.33 -15.86 -2.51
C GLU A 184 -13.59 -14.35 -2.37
N ASP A 185 -12.84 -13.66 -1.49
CA ASP A 185 -12.99 -12.23 -1.21
C ASP A 185 -11.77 -11.43 -1.71
N LEU A 186 -11.42 -11.61 -2.99
CA LEU A 186 -10.27 -10.95 -3.60
C LEU A 186 -10.55 -9.45 -3.85
N GLU A 187 -10.04 -8.59 -2.96
CA GLU A 187 -10.20 -7.13 -3.01
C GLU A 187 -9.19 -6.44 -3.97
N ILE A 188 -9.09 -6.89 -5.22
CA ILE A 188 -8.24 -6.23 -6.24
C ILE A 188 -8.90 -6.30 -7.62
N ILE A 189 -8.86 -5.19 -8.36
CA ILE A 189 -9.24 -5.14 -9.77
C ILE A 189 -8.02 -5.56 -10.58
N ARG A 190 -8.15 -6.60 -11.42
CA ARG A 190 -7.04 -7.13 -12.21
C ARG A 190 -6.85 -6.34 -13.50
N LYS A 191 -5.63 -6.38 -14.03
CA LYS A 191 -5.30 -5.74 -15.31
C LYS A 191 -6.20 -6.28 -16.42
N GLY A 192 -6.96 -5.38 -17.06
CA GLY A 192 -7.90 -5.72 -18.13
C GLY A 192 -9.37 -5.85 -17.68
N GLU A 193 -9.65 -5.73 -16.39
CA GLU A 193 -11.00 -5.80 -15.81
C GLU A 193 -11.52 -4.43 -15.31
N GLU A 194 -10.90 -3.32 -15.76
CA GLU A 194 -11.14 -1.95 -15.28
C GLU A 194 -12.23 -1.18 -16.04
#